data_AF-A0A2C1E4N8-F1
#
_entry.id   AF-A0A2C1E4N8-F1
#
_cell.length_a   1.000
_cell.length_b   1.000
_cell.length_c   1.000
_cell.angle_alpha   90.00
_cell.angle_beta   90.00
_cell.angle_gamma   90.00
#
_symmetry.space_group_name_H-M   'P 1'
#
loop_
_entity.id
_entity.type
_entity.pdbx_description
1 polymer ?
#
loop_
_entity_poly.entity_id
_entity_poly.type
_entity_poly.pdbx_seq_one_letter_code
_entity_poly.pdbx_strand_id
1 'polypeptide(L)' 'MPQKENLLDIMRLLAGFLLSLKLLFNSFGINFITNDQIDAIVNIISFLFILYFGYKNNYVGKKGVEQKKLLKKHNLH' A
#
# COMPACT_ATOMS: atom_id res chain seq x y z
N MET A 1 -23.57 5.31 0.77
CA MET A 1 -22.48 4.54 1.42
C MET A 1 -22.48 3.01 1.16
N PRO A 2 -23.21 2.38 0.20
CA PRO A 2 -23.12 0.93 -0.01
C PRO A 2 -21.97 0.46 -0.95
N GLN A 3 -21.45 1.33 -1.83
CA GLN A 3 -20.44 0.92 -2.83
C GLN A 3 -19.08 0.51 -2.25
N LYS A 4 -18.67 1.07 -1.11
CA LYS A 4 -17.34 0.83 -0.53
C LYS A 4 -17.24 -0.54 0.14
N GLU A 5 -18.34 -1.01 0.74
CA GLU A 5 -18.42 -2.36 1.32
C GLU A 5 -18.41 -3.41 0.21
N ASN A 6 -19.16 -3.18 -0.87
CA ASN A 6 -19.14 -4.05 -2.05
C ASN A 6 -17.73 -4.21 -2.64
N LEU A 7 -16.93 -3.14 -2.70
CA LEU A 7 -15.55 -3.22 -3.21
C LEU A 7 -14.66 -4.07 -2.30
N LEU A 8 -14.76 -3.90 -0.98
CA LEU A 8 -13.98 -4.69 -0.02
C LEU A 8 -14.31 -6.18 -0.13
N ASP A 9 -15.59 -6.50 -0.26
CA ASP A 9 -16.03 -7.89 -0.40
C ASP A 9 -15.63 -8.50 -1.74
N ILE A 10 -15.68 -7.73 -2.84
CA ILE A 10 -15.12 -8.14 -4.14
C ILE A 10 -13.62 -8.43 -4.01
N MET A 11 -12.85 -7.56 -3.34
CA MET A 11 -11.41 -7.79 -3.14
C MET A 11 -11.14 -9.04 -2.29
N ARG A 12 -11.95 -9.30 -1.25
CA ARG A 12 -11.84 -10.51 -0.43
C ARG A 12 -12.13 -11.78 -1.24
N LEU A 13 -13.20 -11.77 -2.03
CA LEU A 13 -13.56 -12.87 -2.92
C LEU A 13 -12.46 -13.14 -3.95
N LEU A 14 -11.94 -12.08 -4.58
CA LEU A 14 -10.85 -12.19 -5.56
C LEU A 14 -9.57 -12.73 -4.91
N ALA A 15 -9.20 -12.24 -3.73
CA ALA A 15 -8.03 -12.73 -3.00
C ALA A 15 -8.16 -14.21 -2.62
N GLY A 16 -9.33 -14.61 -2.08
CA GLY A 16 -9.61 -16.00 -1.74
C GLY A 16 -9.59 -16.92 -2.97
N PHE A 17 -10.15 -16.47 -4.09
CA PHE A 17 -10.12 -17.19 -5.36
C PHE A 17 -8.69 -17.38 -5.89
N LEU A 18 -7.89 -16.31 -5.94
CA LEU A 18 -6.50 -16.38 -6.41
C LEU A 18 -5.63 -17.25 -5.50
N LEU A 19 -5.83 -17.18 -4.18
CA LEU A 19 -5.16 -18.06 -3.22
C LEU A 19 -5.53 -19.53 -3.46
N SER A 20 -6.82 -19.82 -3.66
CA SER A 20 -7.29 -21.17 -3.93
C SER A 20 -6.72 -21.72 -5.25
N LEU A 21 -6.65 -20.90 -6.30
CA LEU A 21 -5.97 -21.26 -7.55
C LEU A 21 -4.48 -21.55 -7.33
N LYS A 22 -3.77 -20.73 -6.56
CA LYS A 22 -2.36 -20.97 -6.20
C LYS A 22 -2.19 -22.33 -5.52
N LEU A 23 -3.03 -22.65 -4.55
CA LEU A 23 -2.97 -23.92 -3.85
C LEU A 23 -3.28 -25.10 -4.78
N LEU A 24 -4.26 -24.96 -5.68
CA LEU A 24 -4.62 -25.97 -6.66
C LEU A 24 -3.47 -26.25 -7.63
N PHE A 25 -2.88 -25.23 -8.24
CA PHE A 25 -1.77 -25.45 -9.17
C PHE A 25 -0.54 -26.02 -8.47
N ASN A 26 -0.28 -25.57 -7.23
CA ASN A 26 0.81 -26.11 -6.43
C ASN A 26 0.62 -27.61 -6.12
N SER A 27 -0.61 -28.09 -5.92
CA SER A 27 -0.86 -29.53 -5.72
C SER A 27 -0.55 -30.38 -6.95
N PHE A 28 -0.59 -29.78 -8.14
CA PHE A 28 -0.12 -30.40 -9.40
C PHE A 28 1.38 -30.21 -9.66
N GLY A 29 2.12 -29.61 -8.72
CA GLY A 29 3.55 -29.27 -8.89
C GLY A 29 3.81 -28.06 -9.79
N ILE A 30 2.77 -27.28 -10.13
CA ILE A 30 2.86 -26.10 -10.99
C ILE A 30 2.93 -24.86 -10.09
N ASN A 31 4.11 -24.24 -10.03
CA ASN A 31 4.33 -23.00 -9.30
C ASN A 31 4.23 -21.79 -10.24
N PHE A 32 3.00 -21.33 -10.53
CA PHE A 32 2.83 -20.17 -11.41
C PHE A 32 3.20 -18.82 -10.74
N ILE A 33 3.06 -18.72 -9.41
CA ILE A 33 3.58 -17.61 -8.59
C ILE A 33 4.29 -18.21 -7.38
N THR A 34 5.57 -17.88 -7.22
CA THR A 34 6.38 -18.30 -6.07
C THR A 34 6.13 -17.40 -4.86
N ASN A 35 6.46 -17.88 -3.66
CA ASN A 35 6.37 -17.06 -2.45
C ASN A 35 7.33 -15.86 -2.52
N ASP A 36 8.54 -16.06 -3.06
CA ASP A 36 9.51 -14.96 -3.24
C ASP A 36 8.97 -13.83 -4.13
N GLN A 37 8.22 -14.17 -5.18
CA GLN A 37 7.56 -13.17 -6.02
C GLN A 37 6.47 -12.41 -5.26
N ILE A 38 5.69 -13.09 -4.42
CA ILE A 38 4.68 -12.45 -3.56
C ILE A 38 5.37 -11.51 -2.57
N ASP A 39 6.43 -11.97 -1.92
CA ASP A 39 7.19 -11.19 -0.93
C ASP A 39 7.81 -9.96 -1.58
N ALA A 40 8.38 -10.08 -2.78
CA ALA A 40 8.91 -8.95 -3.53
C ALA A 40 7.84 -7.88 -3.80
N ILE A 41 6.63 -8.29 -4.23
CA ILE A 41 5.51 -7.37 -4.48
C ILE A 41 5.08 -6.68 -3.19
N VAL A 42 4.89 -7.44 -2.12
CA VAL A 42 4.49 -6.91 -0.80
C VAL A 42 5.53 -5.92 -0.28
N ASN A 43 6.82 -6.23 -0.42
CA ASN A 43 7.91 -5.37 -0.01
C ASN A 43 7.93 -4.05 -0.79
N ILE A 44 7.77 -4.09 -2.12
CA ILE A 44 7.72 -2.87 -2.95
C ILE A 44 6.53 -2.00 -2.56
N ILE A 45 5.33 -2.59 -2.42
CA ILE A 45 4.12 -1.84 -2.04
C ILE A 45 4.30 -1.22 -0.65
N SER A 46 4.85 -1.97 0.30
CA SER A 46 5.08 -1.50 1.67
C SER A 46 6.11 -0.38 1.70
N PHE A 47 7.19 -0.51 0.93
CA PHE A 47 8.21 0.54 0.78
C PHE A 47 7.61 1.83 0.22
N LEU A 48 6.83 1.74 -0.87
CA LEU A 48 6.17 2.90 -1.47
C LEU A 48 5.14 3.53 -0.53
N PHE A 49 4.40 2.71 0.24
CA PHE A 49 3.50 3.20 1.27
C PHE A 49 4.25 4.03 2.32
N ILE A 50 5.35 3.50 2.85
CA ILE A 50 6.18 4.20 3.84
C ILE A 50 6.72 5.51 3.27
N LEU A 51 7.25 5.51 2.04
CA LEU A 51 7.74 6.72 1.39
C LEU A 51 6.64 7.77 1.21
N TYR A 52 5.45 7.37 0.75
CA TYR A 52 4.33 8.28 0.57
C TYR A 52 3.91 8.93 1.89
N PHE A 53 3.75 8.14 2.95
CA PHE A 53 3.35 8.67 4.25
C PHE A 53 4.46 9.49 4.90
N GLY A 54 5.73 9.10 4.76
CA GLY A 54 6.88 9.88 5.20
C GLY A 54 6.95 11.24 4.50
N TYR A 55 6.83 11.26 3.17
CA TYR A 55 6.77 12.51 2.39
C TYR A 55 5.57 13.37 2.80
N LYS A 56 4.38 12.79 2.87
CA LYS A 56 3.16 13.51 3.22
C LYS A 56 3.25 14.13 4.60
N ASN A 57 3.75 13.39 5.59
CA ASN A 57 3.92 13.90 6.95
C ASN A 57 4.93 15.05 7.02
N ASN A 58 6.07 14.91 6.32
CA ASN A 58 7.17 15.87 6.43
C ASN A 58 6.97 17.13 5.56
N TYR A 59 6.27 17.04 4.43
CA TYR A 59 6.23 18.11 3.43
C TYR A 59 4.83 18.61 3.09
N VAL A 60 3.81 17.76 3.14
CA VAL A 60 2.45 18.10 2.71
C VAL A 60 1.51 18.34 3.89
N GLY A 61 1.85 17.81 5.06
CA GLY A 61 1.05 17.91 6.28
C GLY A 61 0.81 19.36 6.69
N LYS A 62 -0.41 19.67 7.14
CA LYS A 62 -0.81 21.02 7.57
C LYS A 62 0.19 21.62 8.57
N LYS A 63 0.63 20.84 9.54
CA LYS A 63 1.61 21.26 10.56
C LYS A 63 2.97 21.64 9.95
N GLY A 64 3.52 20.83 9.05
CA GLY A 64 4.81 21.11 8.40
C GLY A 64 4.74 22.33 7.46
N VAL A 65 3.62 22.49 6.75
CA VAL A 65 3.37 23.65 5.90
C VAL A 65 3.19 24.93 6.73
N GLU A 66 2.44 24.87 7.83
CA GLU A 66 2.26 26.00 8.75
C GLU A 66 3.57 26.38 9.45
N GLN A 67 4.36 25.41 9.88
CA GLN A 67 5.69 25.64 10.45
C GLN A 67 6.63 26.32 9.44
N LYS A 68 6.67 25.84 8.18
CA LYS A 68 7.43 26.50 7.11
C LYS A 68 6.95 27.93 6.85
N LYS A 69 5.64 28.19 6.90
CA LYS A 69 5.09 29.55 6.76
C LYS A 69 5.48 30.45 7.93
N LEU A 70 5.45 29.94 9.16
CA LEU A 70 5.85 30.64 10.38
C LEU A 70 7.34 31.01 10.38
N LEU A 71 8.21 30.06 10.03
CA LEU A 71 9.65 30.28 9.90
C LEU A 71 9.95 31.38 8.87
N LYS A 72 9.36 31.28 7.67
CA LYS A 72 9.49 32.33 6.64
C LYS A 72 8.99 33.70 7.09
N LYS A 73 7.89 33.77 7.85
CA LYS A 73 7.35 35.04 8.38
C LYS A 73 8.32 35.72 9.36
N HIS A 74 9.18 34.95 10.02
CA HIS A 74 10.15 35.45 10.99
C HIS A 74 11.58 35.56 10.44
N ASN A 75 11.78 35.48 9.11
CA ASN A 75 13.10 35.41 8.46
C ASN A 75 14.01 34.30 9.03
N LEU A 76 13.40 33.25 9.58
CA LEU A 76 14.08 32.03 9.99
C LEU A 76 13.94 31.03 8.83
N HIS A 77 15.05 30.42 8.44
CA HIS A 77 15.11 29.56 7.26
C HIS A 77 14.65 28.12 7.55
#